data_AF-A0AAD4D7P7-F1
#
_entry.id   AF-A0AAD4D7P7-F1
#
_cell.length_a   1.000
_cell.length_b   1.000
_cell.length_c   1.000
_cell.angle_alpha   90.00
_cell.angle_beta   90.00
_cell.angle_gamma   90.00
#
_symmetry.space_group_name_H-M   'P 1'
#
loop_
_entity.id
_entity.type
_entity.pdbx_description
1 polymer ?
#
loop_
_entity_poly.entity_id
_entity_poly.type
_entity_poly.pdbx_seq_one_letter_code
_entity_poly.pdbx_strand_id
1 'polypeptide(L)'
;EFSFMTLMSIKRHMDNNNIKKVQDVWFSNIKWLIETPSSDILHEYWKAETMEAKHYCKNTAKYLGPIYVRDLLDFGRIVDHYMCVWQAAEGSEFILSDNCFGAFEGGNDEPLHNFFIVSPRYAIVLVNRLHIRLPGITVHMPSRTSWFSDKLHLYPQAVYVKGPPPLATSDLSPDDVFKYKRIVIPKEDVYKVNSIFLDCRDISVTYKSTVCMLKSLRFYDKVKSDKVLFTYEHAYAILKRKLFNDLNRTHIS
;
A
#
# COMPACT_ATOMS: atom_id res chain seq x y z
N GLU A 1 15.45 -8.33 10.39
CA GLU A 1 15.46 -8.55 11.85
C GLU A 1 14.49 -7.59 12.53
N PHE A 2 13.79 -8.03 13.58
CA PHE A 2 12.88 -7.17 14.34
C PHE A 2 13.65 -6.27 15.31
N SER A 3 13.15 -5.06 15.56
CA SER A 3 13.69 -4.22 16.64
C SER A 3 13.45 -4.89 18.01
N PHE A 4 14.28 -4.56 19.01
CA PHE A 4 14.10 -5.04 20.39
C PHE A 4 12.69 -4.76 20.94
N MET A 5 12.18 -3.55 20.68
CA MET A 5 10.83 -3.15 21.11
C MET A 5 9.73 -3.98 20.43
N THR A 6 9.89 -4.25 19.13
CA THR A 6 8.97 -5.11 18.38
C THR A 6 8.97 -6.53 18.95
N LEU A 7 10.15 -7.08 19.22
CA LEU A 7 10.27 -8.43 19.78
C LEU A 7 9.60 -8.54 21.17
N MET A 8 9.77 -7.54 22.03
CA MET A 8 9.11 -7.49 23.33
C MET A 8 7.59 -7.41 23.22
N SER A 9 7.08 -6.62 22.27
CA SER A 9 5.64 -6.53 21.98
C SER A 9 5.07 -7.87 21.51
N ILE A 10 5.77 -8.54 20.59
CA ILE A 10 5.37 -9.86 20.08
C ILE A 10 5.35 -10.90 21.20
N LYS A 11 6.40 -10.97 22.03
CA LYS A 11 6.46 -11.92 23.16
C LYS A 11 5.28 -11.76 24.11
N ARG A 12 4.91 -10.51 24.44
CA ARG A 12 3.76 -10.25 25.32
C ARG A 12 2.45 -10.70 24.69
N HIS A 13 2.25 -10.43 23.40
CA HIS A 13 1.06 -10.91 22.68
C HIS A 13 1.02 -12.45 22.65
N MET A 14 2.18 -13.09 22.46
CA MET A 14 2.31 -14.55 22.51
C MET A 14 1.92 -15.12 23.88
N ASP A 15 2.46 -14.56 24.96
CA ASP A 15 2.18 -14.99 26.33
C ASP A 15 0.68 -14.87 26.65
N ASN A 16 0.04 -13.77 26.23
CA ASN A 16 -1.37 -13.52 26.47
C ASN A 16 -2.30 -14.45 25.67
N ASN A 17 -1.90 -14.83 24.46
CA ASN A 17 -2.71 -15.64 23.54
C ASN A 17 -2.27 -17.12 23.48
N ASN A 18 -1.43 -17.56 24.42
CA ASN A 18 -0.89 -18.93 24.49
C ASN A 18 -0.20 -19.40 23.20
N ILE A 19 0.49 -18.49 22.49
CA ILE A 19 1.20 -18.77 21.24
C ILE A 19 2.65 -19.15 21.57
N LYS A 20 3.11 -20.32 21.10
CA LYS A 20 4.44 -20.84 21.46
C LYS A 20 5.56 -20.38 20.52
N LYS A 21 5.26 -20.12 19.25
CA LYS A 21 6.26 -19.74 18.24
C LYS A 21 5.91 -18.40 17.62
N VAL A 22 6.93 -17.61 17.30
CA VAL A 22 6.76 -16.29 16.68
C VAL A 22 6.06 -16.37 15.32
N GLN A 23 6.30 -17.44 14.54
CA GLN A 23 5.65 -17.65 13.25
C GLN A 23 4.15 -17.88 13.39
N ASP A 24 3.72 -18.50 14.49
CA ASP A 24 2.30 -18.80 14.74
C ASP A 24 1.50 -17.52 15.05
N VAL A 25 2.16 -16.42 15.43
CA VAL A 25 1.53 -15.10 15.59
C VAL A 25 0.94 -14.64 14.26
N TRP A 26 1.71 -14.74 13.17
CA TRP A 26 1.23 -14.34 11.85
C TRP A 26 0.03 -15.17 11.39
N PHE A 27 0.09 -16.50 11.56
CA PHE A 27 -1.04 -17.38 11.22
C PHE A 27 -2.27 -17.09 12.09
N SER A 28 -2.07 -16.84 13.39
CA SER A 28 -3.15 -16.47 14.31
C SER A 28 -3.83 -15.17 13.89
N ASN A 29 -3.04 -14.15 13.51
CA ASN A 29 -3.55 -12.88 13.06
C ASN A 29 -4.36 -13.02 11.77
N ILE A 30 -3.85 -13.75 10.78
CA ILE A 30 -4.58 -14.01 9.52
C ILE A 30 -5.88 -14.75 9.80
N LYS A 31 -5.84 -15.81 10.60
CA LYS A 31 -7.02 -16.57 10.96
C LYS A 31 -8.07 -15.66 11.60
N TRP A 32 -7.65 -14.86 12.58
CA TRP A 32 -8.55 -13.93 13.24
C TRP A 32 -9.15 -12.90 12.27
N LEU A 33 -8.35 -12.29 11.39
CA LEU A 33 -8.83 -11.33 10.39
C LEU A 33 -9.85 -11.93 9.42
N ILE A 34 -9.68 -13.21 9.05
CA ILE A 34 -10.59 -13.91 8.13
C ILE A 34 -11.90 -14.31 8.83
N GLU A 35 -11.81 -14.75 10.08
CA GLU A 35 -12.96 -15.27 10.84
C GLU A 35 -13.77 -14.17 11.54
N THR A 36 -13.22 -12.97 11.70
CA THR A 36 -13.84 -11.87 12.46
C THR A 36 -14.61 -10.91 11.54
N PRO A 37 -15.87 -10.57 11.86
CA PRO A 37 -16.61 -9.53 11.14
C PRO A 37 -15.87 -8.18 11.14
N SER A 38 -15.92 -7.45 10.02
CA SER A 38 -15.20 -6.17 9.89
C SER A 38 -15.59 -5.13 10.95
N SER A 39 -16.84 -5.14 11.43
CA SER A 39 -17.30 -4.27 12.54
C SER A 39 -16.52 -4.52 13.84
N ASP A 40 -16.23 -5.77 14.15
CA ASP A 40 -15.55 -6.17 15.38
C ASP A 40 -14.05 -5.88 15.27
N ILE A 41 -13.49 -6.05 14.07
CA ILE A 41 -12.11 -5.62 13.77
C ILE A 41 -11.97 -4.11 14.00
N LEU A 42 -12.90 -3.32 13.47
CA LEU A 42 -12.90 -1.86 13.67
C LEU A 42 -13.08 -1.48 15.14
N HIS A 43 -13.95 -2.17 15.87
CA HIS A 43 -14.12 -1.94 17.30
C HIS A 43 -12.81 -2.19 18.08
N GLU A 44 -12.10 -3.27 17.76
CA GLU A 44 -10.78 -3.55 18.35
C GLU A 44 -9.72 -2.53 17.95
N TYR A 45 -9.72 -2.10 16.68
CA TYR A 45 -8.83 -1.04 16.19
C TYR A 45 -9.00 0.24 17.00
N TRP A 46 -10.23 0.73 17.19
CA TRP A 46 -10.49 1.95 17.96
C TRP A 46 -10.09 1.82 19.43
N LYS A 47 -10.19 0.62 20.02
CA LYS A 47 -9.64 0.38 21.37
C LYS A 47 -8.12 0.54 21.39
N ALA A 48 -7.42 -0.09 20.44
CA ALA A 48 -5.97 -0.04 20.34
C ALA A 48 -5.47 1.40 20.07
N GLU A 49 -6.12 2.10 19.14
CA GLU A 49 -5.78 3.48 18.78
C GLU A 49 -6.02 4.45 19.95
N THR A 50 -7.13 4.32 20.67
CA THR A 50 -7.40 5.14 21.86
C THR A 50 -6.34 4.94 22.94
N MET A 51 -5.80 3.72 23.09
CA MET A 51 -4.70 3.44 24.01
C MET A 51 -3.38 4.05 23.54
N GLU A 52 -3.16 4.14 22.22
CA GLU A 52 -1.98 4.78 21.61
C GLU A 52 -2.05 6.31 21.74
N ALA A 53 -3.17 6.92 21.36
CA ALA A 53 -3.39 8.37 21.37
C ALA A 53 -3.28 8.99 22.78
N LYS A 54 -3.75 8.28 23.81
CA LYS A 54 -3.67 8.75 25.21
C LYS A 54 -2.25 8.84 25.75
N HIS A 55 -1.24 8.25 25.11
CA HIS A 55 0.09 8.09 25.71
C HIS A 55 1.25 8.70 24.91
N TYR A 56 1.00 9.41 23.78
CA TYR A 56 1.99 10.15 22.95
C TYR A 56 3.32 9.43 22.61
N CYS A 57 3.47 8.15 22.98
CA CYS A 57 4.57 7.27 22.65
C CYS A 57 4.32 5.84 23.20
N LYS A 58 4.46 4.83 22.33
CA LYS A 58 5.04 3.50 22.65
C LYS A 58 4.27 2.55 23.59
N ASN A 59 3.01 2.78 23.92
CA ASN A 59 2.24 1.88 24.78
C ASN A 59 1.25 0.95 24.06
N THR A 60 1.32 0.82 22.74
CA THR A 60 0.65 -0.29 22.00
C THR A 60 1.01 -1.66 22.59
N ALA A 61 2.16 -1.76 23.26
CA ALA A 61 2.55 -2.92 24.05
C ALA A 61 1.53 -3.32 25.14
N LYS A 62 0.63 -2.45 25.59
CA LYS A 62 -0.41 -2.79 26.58
C LYS A 62 -1.67 -3.40 25.95
N TYR A 63 -1.80 -3.37 24.63
CA TYR A 63 -2.90 -4.02 23.96
C TYR A 63 -2.74 -5.54 24.07
N LEU A 64 -3.71 -6.18 24.71
CA LEU A 64 -3.76 -7.63 24.97
C LEU A 64 -4.93 -8.28 24.22
N GLY A 65 -5.29 -7.73 23.07
CA GLY A 65 -6.38 -8.26 22.26
C GLY A 65 -6.01 -9.54 21.50
N PRO A 66 -6.98 -10.05 20.72
CA PRO A 66 -6.88 -11.34 20.05
C PRO A 66 -5.95 -11.35 18.83
N ILE A 67 -5.55 -10.17 18.34
CA ILE A 67 -4.63 -9.97 17.23
C ILE A 67 -3.43 -9.15 17.70
N TYR A 68 -2.26 -9.36 17.09
CA TYR A 68 -1.11 -8.52 17.37
C TYR A 68 -1.39 -7.07 16.99
N VAL A 69 -1.13 -6.15 17.92
CA VAL A 69 -1.50 -4.73 17.81
C VAL A 69 -1.01 -4.05 16.52
N ARG A 70 0.17 -4.44 16.01
CA ARG A 70 0.70 -3.80 14.80
C ARG A 70 -0.13 -4.17 13.57
N ASP A 71 -0.46 -5.45 13.43
CA ASP A 71 -1.24 -5.96 12.31
C ASP A 71 -2.68 -5.40 12.35
N LEU A 72 -3.24 -5.22 13.55
CA LEU A 72 -4.53 -4.55 13.74
C LEU A 72 -4.50 -3.08 13.31
N LEU A 73 -3.47 -2.33 13.72
CA LEU A 73 -3.32 -0.93 13.33
C LEU A 73 -3.07 -0.78 11.83
N ASP A 74 -2.26 -1.66 11.25
CA ASP A 74 -2.01 -1.67 9.81
C ASP A 74 -3.28 -2.03 9.03
N PHE A 75 -4.10 -2.98 9.52
CA PHE A 75 -5.41 -3.28 8.94
C PHE A 75 -6.38 -2.09 9.06
N GLY A 76 -6.53 -1.52 10.26
CA GLY A 76 -7.45 -0.40 10.48
C GLY A 76 -7.12 0.81 9.60
N ARG A 77 -5.83 1.12 9.43
CA ARG A 77 -5.37 2.15 8.49
C ARG A 77 -5.76 1.87 7.05
N ILE A 78 -5.85 0.60 6.63
CA ILE A 78 -6.26 0.19 5.28
C ILE A 78 -7.79 0.30 5.09
N VAL A 79 -8.59 0.18 6.15
CA VAL A 79 -10.07 0.25 6.05
C VAL A 79 -10.55 1.62 5.56
N ASP A 80 -9.78 2.67 5.85
CA ASP A 80 -10.05 4.03 5.37
C ASP A 80 -9.62 4.26 3.92
N HIS A 81 -9.21 3.22 3.19
CA HIS A 81 -8.94 3.31 1.76
C HIS A 81 -10.12 2.83 0.93
N TYR A 82 -10.18 3.27 -0.32
CA TYR A 82 -11.01 2.65 -1.34
C TYR A 82 -10.12 2.10 -2.45
N MET A 83 -10.62 1.08 -3.14
CA MET A 83 -9.84 0.39 -4.16
C MET A 83 -10.02 1.03 -5.54
N CYS A 84 -8.89 1.26 -6.20
CA CYS A 84 -8.77 1.62 -7.61
C CYS A 84 -8.09 0.49 -8.39
N VAL A 85 -8.46 0.32 -9.66
CA VAL A 85 -7.79 -0.62 -10.58
C VAL A 85 -7.10 0.17 -11.68
N TRP A 86 -5.77 0.17 -11.66
CA TRP A 86 -4.94 0.87 -12.63
C TRP A 86 -4.40 -0.11 -13.67
N GLN A 87 -4.44 0.32 -14.93
CA GLN A 87 -3.88 -0.39 -16.07
C GLN A 87 -2.75 0.46 -16.67
N ALA A 88 -1.59 -0.15 -16.89
CA ALA A 88 -0.50 0.51 -17.60
C ALA A 88 -0.91 0.88 -19.04
N ALA A 89 -0.55 2.08 -19.48
CA ALA A 89 -0.70 2.49 -20.86
C ALA A 89 0.14 1.62 -21.80
N GLU A 90 -0.28 1.52 -23.06
CA GLU A 90 0.44 0.75 -24.07
C GLU A 90 1.89 1.26 -24.26
N GLY A 91 2.85 0.34 -24.28
CA GLY A 91 4.27 0.66 -24.35
C GLY A 91 4.86 1.19 -23.03
N SER A 92 4.19 0.91 -21.92
CA SER A 92 4.70 0.98 -20.55
C SER A 92 4.27 -0.26 -19.77
N GLU A 93 4.94 -0.54 -18.66
CA GLU A 93 4.62 -1.67 -17.78
C GLU A 93 4.99 -1.36 -16.34
N PHE A 94 4.26 -1.95 -15.40
CA PHE A 94 4.66 -1.98 -14.01
C PHE A 94 5.78 -3.00 -13.82
N ILE A 95 6.77 -2.64 -13.01
CA ILE A 95 7.79 -3.61 -12.57
C ILE A 95 7.25 -4.45 -11.42
N LEU A 96 7.76 -5.66 -11.28
CA LEU A 96 7.51 -6.51 -10.12
C LEU A 96 8.75 -6.47 -9.23
N SER A 97 8.53 -6.31 -7.93
CA SER A 97 9.57 -6.47 -6.91
C SER A 97 9.11 -7.30 -5.72
N ASP A 98 10.03 -7.57 -4.83
CA ASP A 98 9.76 -8.16 -3.51
C ASP A 98 8.78 -7.34 -2.66
N ASN A 99 8.69 -6.03 -2.91
CA ASN A 99 7.77 -5.13 -2.22
C ASN A 99 6.44 -4.90 -2.97
N CYS A 100 6.10 -5.73 -3.96
CA CYS A 100 4.89 -5.66 -4.79
C CYS A 100 3.55 -5.61 -4.03
N PHE A 101 3.53 -5.92 -2.73
CA PHE A 101 2.33 -6.07 -1.92
C PHE A 101 2.29 -5.05 -0.77
N GLY A 102 2.41 -3.76 -1.09
CA GLY A 102 2.29 -2.71 -0.07
C GLY A 102 3.37 -1.63 -0.09
N ALA A 103 4.13 -1.46 -1.17
CA ALA A 103 4.83 -0.20 -1.38
C ALA A 103 3.80 0.94 -1.43
N PHE A 104 4.14 2.11 -0.89
CA PHE A 104 3.17 3.19 -0.73
C PHE A 104 3.71 4.55 -1.12
N GLU A 105 2.81 5.46 -1.47
CA GLU A 105 3.05 6.89 -1.50
C GLU A 105 2.53 7.51 -0.21
N GLY A 106 3.29 8.39 0.43
CA GLY A 106 2.85 9.16 1.60
C GLY A 106 3.90 9.18 2.69
N GLY A 107 3.47 9.54 3.91
CA GLY A 107 4.29 9.38 5.11
C GLY A 107 4.08 7.99 5.73
N ASN A 108 5.01 7.55 6.58
CA ASN A 108 4.90 6.26 7.28
C ASN A 108 3.60 6.11 8.10
N ASP A 109 3.05 7.23 8.58
CA ASP A 109 1.85 7.25 9.40
C ASP A 109 0.58 7.57 8.59
N GLU A 110 0.73 8.06 7.36
CA GLU A 110 -0.36 8.52 6.49
C GLU A 110 -0.08 8.12 5.03
N PRO A 111 -0.22 6.83 4.67
CA PRO A 111 -0.10 6.40 3.28
C PRO A 111 -1.29 6.95 2.49
N LEU A 112 -0.99 7.73 1.44
CA LEU A 112 -1.94 8.23 0.46
C LEU A 112 -2.40 7.11 -0.48
N HIS A 113 -1.44 6.32 -0.95
CA HIS A 113 -1.66 5.21 -1.86
C HIS A 113 -0.89 3.99 -1.39
N ASN A 114 -1.53 2.83 -1.34
CA ASN A 114 -0.84 1.55 -1.23
C ASN A 114 -0.95 0.81 -2.57
N PHE A 115 0.18 0.40 -3.11
CA PHE A 115 0.29 -0.22 -4.43
C PHE A 115 0.47 -1.73 -4.30
N PHE A 116 -0.38 -2.46 -5.04
CA PHE A 116 -0.33 -3.90 -5.18
C PHE A 116 -0.17 -4.24 -6.67
N ILE A 117 1.05 -4.50 -7.12
CA ILE A 117 1.32 -4.80 -8.52
C ILE A 117 1.04 -6.27 -8.79
N VAL A 118 -0.08 -6.53 -9.48
CA VAL A 118 -0.56 -7.88 -9.78
C VAL A 118 0.07 -8.46 -11.04
N SER A 119 0.43 -7.59 -11.99
CA SER A 119 1.09 -7.97 -13.25
C SER A 119 1.76 -6.75 -13.90
N PRO A 120 2.58 -6.93 -14.95
CA PRO A 120 3.13 -5.80 -15.68
C PRO A 120 2.08 -4.86 -16.29
N ARG A 121 0.82 -5.31 -16.39
CA ARG A 121 -0.29 -4.52 -16.95
C ARG A 121 -1.22 -3.92 -15.90
N TYR A 122 -1.31 -4.49 -14.71
CA TYR A 122 -2.35 -4.14 -13.74
C TYR A 122 -1.79 -3.94 -12.33
N ALA A 123 -2.29 -2.89 -11.68
CA ALA A 123 -2.06 -2.59 -10.28
C ALA A 123 -3.41 -2.41 -9.57
N ILE A 124 -3.53 -2.95 -8.37
CA ILE A 124 -4.56 -2.59 -7.42
C ILE A 124 -3.98 -1.48 -6.55
N VAL A 125 -4.72 -0.38 -6.39
CA VAL A 125 -4.26 0.78 -5.64
C VAL A 125 -5.30 1.10 -4.57
N LEU A 126 -4.90 1.03 -3.31
CA LEU A 126 -5.74 1.49 -2.21
C LEU A 126 -5.47 2.97 -2.01
N VAL A 127 -6.49 3.81 -2.18
CA VAL A 127 -6.39 5.26 -2.07
C VAL A 127 -7.03 5.71 -0.77
N ASN A 128 -6.31 6.47 0.04
CA ASN A 128 -6.79 6.96 1.32
C ASN A 128 -7.99 7.89 1.10
N ARG A 129 -9.11 7.64 1.79
CA ARG A 129 -10.32 8.48 1.71
C ARG A 129 -10.06 9.91 2.15
N LEU A 130 -9.09 10.12 3.05
CA LEU A 130 -8.73 11.46 3.48
C LEU A 130 -8.21 12.34 2.34
N HIS A 131 -7.75 11.72 1.24
CA HIS A 131 -7.32 12.42 0.04
C HIS A 131 -8.48 12.87 -0.86
N ILE A 132 -9.70 12.36 -0.66
CA ILE A 132 -10.85 12.80 -1.46
C ILE A 132 -11.37 14.13 -0.89
N ARG A 133 -11.29 15.18 -1.71
CA ARG A 133 -12.11 16.38 -1.52
C ARG A 133 -13.57 16.02 -1.77
N LEU A 134 -14.27 15.53 -0.74
CA LEU A 134 -15.73 15.48 -0.78
C LEU A 134 -16.24 16.92 -0.60
N PRO A 135 -17.11 17.44 -1.48
CA PRO A 135 -17.70 18.75 -1.29
C PRO A 135 -18.40 18.82 0.07
N GLY A 136 -17.97 19.75 0.94
CA GLY A 136 -18.58 19.98 2.25
C GLY A 136 -17.93 19.27 3.44
N ILE A 137 -16.92 18.41 3.24
CA ILE A 137 -16.13 17.86 4.34
C ILE A 137 -14.76 18.55 4.35
N THR A 138 -14.50 19.37 5.37
CA THR A 138 -13.15 19.80 5.73
C THR A 138 -12.38 18.59 6.25
N VAL A 139 -11.91 17.76 5.34
CA VAL A 139 -10.97 16.70 5.68
C VAL A 139 -9.60 17.36 5.91
N HIS A 140 -8.90 16.96 6.97
CA HIS A 140 -7.51 17.32 7.17
C HIS A 140 -6.76 17.10 5.85
N MET A 141 -6.31 18.19 5.23
CA MET A 141 -5.48 18.09 4.03
C MET A 141 -4.27 17.24 4.43
N PRO A 142 -3.95 16.17 3.69
CA PRO A 142 -2.71 15.46 3.96
C PRO A 142 -1.58 16.47 3.94
N SER A 143 -0.62 16.30 4.85
CA SER A 143 0.56 17.17 4.96
C SER A 143 1.35 17.31 3.64
N ARG A 144 1.02 16.46 2.67
CA ARG A 144 1.66 16.34 1.36
C ARG A 144 0.62 16.18 0.23
N THR A 145 0.87 16.87 -0.89
CA THR A 145 0.15 16.65 -2.15
C THR A 145 0.58 15.34 -2.81
N SER A 146 -0.37 14.56 -3.33
CA SER A 146 -0.05 13.35 -4.09
C SER A 146 0.65 13.67 -5.42
N TRP A 147 1.52 12.76 -5.84
CA TRP A 147 2.13 12.67 -7.16
C TRP A 147 1.15 12.31 -8.28
N PHE A 148 0.00 11.76 -7.92
CA PHE A 148 -1.03 11.31 -8.85
C PHE A 148 -2.20 12.29 -8.87
N SER A 149 -2.69 12.56 -10.07
CA SER A 149 -3.81 13.50 -10.23
C SER A 149 -5.13 12.90 -9.71
N ASP A 150 -6.03 13.76 -9.24
CA ASP A 150 -7.39 13.40 -8.80
C ASP A 150 -8.19 12.59 -9.83
N LYS A 151 -7.86 12.70 -11.13
CA LYS A 151 -8.50 11.93 -12.20
C LYS A 151 -8.24 10.42 -12.10
N LEU A 152 -7.20 10.01 -11.37
CA LEU A 152 -6.85 8.60 -11.12
C LEU A 152 -7.54 8.04 -9.86
N HIS A 153 -8.26 8.89 -9.14
CA HIS A 153 -8.91 8.63 -7.84
C HIS A 153 -10.42 8.40 -8.04
N LEU A 154 -10.78 7.50 -8.97
CA LEU A 154 -12.20 7.22 -9.23
C LEU A 154 -12.77 6.32 -8.15
N TYR A 155 -13.64 6.88 -7.33
CA TYR A 155 -14.39 6.13 -6.33
C TYR A 155 -15.24 5.03 -7.01
N PRO A 156 -15.33 3.82 -6.42
CA PRO A 156 -16.19 2.78 -6.96
C PRO A 156 -17.64 3.24 -7.04
N GLN A 157 -18.30 2.90 -8.14
CA GLN A 157 -19.72 3.19 -8.29
C GLN A 157 -20.53 2.12 -7.57
N ALA A 158 -21.33 2.51 -6.58
CA ALA A 158 -22.31 1.62 -5.98
C ALA A 158 -23.38 1.25 -7.04
N VAL A 159 -23.55 -0.05 -7.28
CA VAL A 159 -24.59 -0.61 -8.16
C VAL A 159 -25.81 -0.97 -7.34
N TYR A 160 -25.58 -1.52 -6.15
CA TYR A 160 -26.61 -1.88 -5.20
C TYR A 160 -26.06 -1.65 -3.79
N VAL A 161 -26.84 -0.96 -2.96
CA VAL A 161 -26.57 -0.81 -1.54
C VAL A 161 -27.82 -1.24 -0.78
N LYS A 162 -27.66 -2.17 0.14
CA LYS A 162 -28.76 -2.69 0.94
C LYS A 162 -29.07 -1.73 2.09
N GLY A 163 -30.18 -1.02 1.99
CA GLY A 163 -30.64 -0.09 3.01
C GLY A 163 -30.47 1.38 2.61
N PRO A 164 -30.57 2.31 3.57
CA PRO A 164 -30.33 3.73 3.29
C PRO A 164 -28.88 3.96 2.83
N PRO A 165 -28.61 5.07 2.11
CA PRO A 165 -27.25 5.40 1.70
C PRO A 165 -26.29 5.39 2.90
N PRO A 166 -25.15 4.69 2.81
CA PRO A 166 -24.21 4.51 3.90
C PRO A 166 -23.57 5.87 4.22
N LEU A 167 -23.61 6.27 5.49
CA LEU A 167 -22.95 7.48 5.97
C LEU A 167 -21.47 7.20 6.26
N ALA A 168 -21.14 5.95 6.60
CA ALA A 168 -19.79 5.46 6.84
C ALA A 168 -19.54 4.11 6.17
N THR A 169 -18.27 3.71 6.05
CA THR A 169 -17.85 2.41 5.51
C THR A 169 -18.40 1.23 6.31
N SER A 170 -18.62 1.44 7.60
CA SER A 170 -19.24 0.49 8.52
C SER A 170 -20.68 0.13 8.16
N ASP A 171 -21.34 0.98 7.37
CA ASP A 171 -22.75 0.81 6.99
C ASP A 171 -22.89 -0.04 5.71
N LEU A 172 -21.76 -0.44 5.10
CA LEU A 172 -21.74 -1.29 3.92
C LEU A 172 -22.06 -2.74 4.28
N SER A 173 -23.00 -3.33 3.54
CA SER A 173 -23.33 -4.75 3.66
C SER A 173 -22.39 -5.60 2.80
N PRO A 174 -22.06 -6.84 3.21
CA PRO A 174 -21.42 -7.81 2.33
C PRO A 174 -22.22 -8.10 1.04
N ASP A 175 -23.53 -7.83 1.05
CA ASP A 175 -24.42 -7.97 -0.11
C ASP A 175 -24.32 -6.76 -1.07
N ASP A 176 -23.60 -5.70 -0.71
CA ASP A 176 -23.45 -4.51 -1.54
C ASP A 176 -22.60 -4.81 -2.77
N VAL A 177 -23.03 -4.26 -3.91
CA VAL A 177 -22.37 -4.50 -5.20
C VAL A 177 -21.74 -3.21 -5.68
N PHE A 178 -20.41 -3.24 -5.86
CA PHE A 178 -19.63 -2.13 -6.39
C PHE A 178 -19.13 -2.43 -7.79
N LYS A 179 -19.15 -1.40 -8.64
CA LYS A 179 -18.54 -1.42 -9.96
C LYS A 179 -17.27 -0.60 -9.95
N TYR A 180 -16.16 -1.28 -10.17
CA TYR A 180 -14.85 -0.67 -10.31
C TYR A 180 -14.58 -0.33 -11.77
N LYS A 181 -14.18 0.92 -12.03
CA LYS A 181 -13.70 1.31 -13.35
C LYS A 181 -12.20 1.03 -13.43
N ARG A 182 -11.81 0.32 -14.48
CA ARG A 182 -10.40 0.19 -14.86
C ARG A 182 -9.91 1.50 -15.48
N ILE A 183 -8.87 2.09 -14.88
CA ILE A 183 -8.28 3.35 -15.34
C ILE A 183 -6.99 3.03 -16.09
N VAL A 184 -6.91 3.41 -17.37
CA VAL A 184 -5.63 3.37 -18.08
C VAL A 184 -4.84 4.60 -17.66
N ILE A 185 -3.75 4.40 -16.92
CA ILE A 185 -2.94 5.51 -16.40
C ILE A 185 -1.87 5.91 -17.43
N PRO A 186 -1.51 7.21 -17.52
CA PRO A 186 -0.43 7.69 -18.37
C PRO A 186 0.89 6.97 -18.12
N LYS A 187 1.74 6.87 -19.15
CA LYS A 187 3.08 6.26 -19.05
C LYS A 187 3.91 6.89 -17.94
N GLU A 188 3.80 8.20 -17.78
CA GLU A 188 4.50 8.94 -16.74
C GLU A 188 4.09 8.47 -15.34
N ASP A 189 2.79 8.27 -15.10
CA ASP A 189 2.31 7.77 -13.82
C ASP A 189 2.70 6.30 -13.58
N VAL A 190 2.80 5.48 -14.63
CA VAL A 190 3.44 4.15 -14.52
C VAL A 190 4.89 4.28 -14.04
N TYR A 191 5.67 5.22 -14.58
CA TYR A 191 7.05 5.42 -14.17
C TYR A 191 7.19 6.00 -12.76
N LYS A 192 6.24 6.83 -12.31
CA LYS A 192 6.16 7.28 -10.91
C LYS A 192 5.95 6.11 -9.97
N VAL A 193 4.98 5.23 -10.27
CA VAL A 193 4.76 3.99 -9.50
C VAL A 193 6.04 3.17 -9.48
N ASN A 194 6.64 2.89 -10.64
CA ASN A 194 7.89 2.13 -10.71
C ASN A 194 9.03 2.80 -9.91
N SER A 195 9.08 4.12 -9.83
CA SER A 195 10.09 4.84 -9.04
C SER A 195 9.96 4.56 -7.54
N ILE A 196 8.73 4.48 -7.02
CA ILE A 196 8.46 4.09 -5.63
C ILE A 196 9.01 2.67 -5.37
N PHE A 197 8.71 1.72 -6.25
CA PHE A 197 9.22 0.35 -6.13
C PHE A 197 10.74 0.25 -6.29
N LEU A 198 11.33 1.09 -7.14
CA LEU A 198 12.78 1.14 -7.37
C LEU A 198 13.54 1.76 -6.21
N ASP A 199 12.87 2.50 -5.31
CA ASP A 199 13.51 3.08 -4.13
C ASP A 199 13.37 2.20 -2.88
N CYS A 200 12.54 1.16 -2.87
CA CYS A 200 12.41 0.24 -1.72
C CYS A 200 13.75 -0.40 -1.26
N ARG A 201 13.78 -1.02 -0.08
CA ARG A 201 14.99 -1.74 0.40
C ARG A 201 15.04 -3.16 -0.19
N ASP A 202 16.25 -3.69 -0.40
CA ASP A 202 16.55 -5.10 -0.73
C ASP A 202 15.89 -5.65 -2.02
N ILE A 203 15.88 -4.83 -3.06
CA ILE A 203 15.00 -5.04 -4.22
C ILE A 203 15.51 -6.12 -5.17
N SER A 204 14.73 -7.18 -5.32
CA SER A 204 14.73 -7.98 -6.55
C SER A 204 13.77 -7.35 -7.54
N VAL A 205 14.20 -7.07 -8.77
CA VAL A 205 13.36 -6.45 -9.81
C VAL A 205 13.16 -7.41 -10.96
N THR A 206 11.90 -7.65 -11.31
CA THR A 206 11.47 -8.41 -12.48
C THR A 206 10.68 -7.49 -13.42
N TYR A 207 10.96 -7.59 -14.71
CA TYR A 207 10.33 -6.80 -15.76
C TYR A 207 10.16 -7.66 -17.02
N LYS A 208 9.23 -7.26 -17.88
CA LYS A 208 8.93 -7.99 -19.12
C LYS A 208 9.65 -7.38 -20.33
N SER A 209 9.80 -6.06 -20.38
CA SER A 209 10.37 -5.33 -21.51
C SER A 209 11.62 -4.56 -21.11
N THR A 210 12.76 -4.91 -21.74
CA THR A 210 14.04 -4.18 -21.59
C THR A 210 13.89 -2.69 -21.86
N VAL A 211 13.10 -2.32 -22.89
CA VAL A 211 12.83 -0.92 -23.24
C VAL A 211 12.04 -0.21 -22.14
N CYS A 212 10.99 -0.83 -21.60
CA CYS A 212 10.17 -0.22 -20.55
C CYS A 212 10.92 -0.10 -19.23
N MET A 213 11.73 -1.11 -18.89
CA MET A 213 12.59 -1.07 -17.72
C MET A 213 13.64 0.05 -17.81
N LEU A 214 14.30 0.21 -18.96
CA LEU A 214 15.25 1.29 -19.17
C LEU A 214 14.58 2.68 -19.05
N LYS A 215 13.36 2.84 -19.58
CA LYS A 215 12.58 4.08 -19.42
C LYS A 215 12.24 4.35 -17.95
N SER A 216 11.85 3.33 -17.20
CA SER A 216 11.57 3.44 -15.77
C SER A 216 12.80 3.87 -14.98
N LEU A 217 13.96 3.25 -15.23
CA LEU A 217 15.23 3.63 -14.59
C LEU A 217 15.67 5.06 -14.93
N ARG A 218 15.49 5.47 -16.19
CA ARG A 218 15.78 6.85 -16.62
C ARG A 218 14.85 7.86 -15.97
N PHE A 219 13.59 7.53 -15.77
CA PHE A 219 12.66 8.38 -15.04
C PHE A 219 13.06 8.45 -13.57
N TYR A 220 13.32 7.31 -12.94
CA TYR A 220 13.76 7.22 -11.56
C TYR A 220 15.02 8.06 -11.29
N ASP A 221 16.05 7.99 -12.14
CA ASP A 221 17.25 8.81 -12.01
C ASP A 221 16.97 10.33 -11.99
N LYS A 222 15.92 10.78 -12.67
CA LYS A 222 15.54 12.21 -12.69
C LYS A 222 14.86 12.65 -11.41
N VAL A 223 14.19 11.75 -10.72
CA VAL A 223 13.32 12.08 -9.58
C VAL A 223 13.87 11.62 -8.24
N LYS A 224 14.77 10.64 -8.21
CA LYS A 224 15.27 10.01 -6.99
C LYS A 224 16.01 10.95 -6.03
N SER A 225 16.43 12.13 -6.48
CA SER A 225 17.03 13.14 -5.61
C SER A 225 16.01 13.90 -4.75
N ASP A 226 14.71 13.69 -4.97
CA ASP A 226 13.65 14.23 -4.11
C ASP A 226 13.63 13.48 -2.77
N LYS A 227 14.33 14.04 -1.79
CA LYS A 227 14.44 13.50 -0.42
C LYS A 227 13.12 13.43 0.34
N VAL A 228 12.08 14.10 -0.14
CA VAL A 228 10.74 14.02 0.45
C VAL A 228 10.06 12.70 0.07
N LEU A 229 10.49 12.05 -1.02
CA LEU A 229 9.90 10.82 -1.53
C LEU A 229 10.80 9.62 -1.40
N PHE A 230 12.09 9.85 -1.65
CA PHE A 230 13.03 8.78 -1.87
C PHE A 230 14.05 8.79 -0.75
N THR A 231 14.23 7.61 -0.18
CA THR A 231 15.09 7.37 0.97
C THR A 231 16.41 6.75 0.53
N TYR A 232 16.41 5.85 -0.46
CA TYR A 232 17.54 4.97 -0.71
C TYR A 232 18.34 5.32 -1.97
N GLU A 233 17.71 5.94 -2.97
CA GLU A 233 18.33 6.53 -4.16
C GLU A 233 19.20 5.58 -5.00
N HIS A 234 18.80 4.31 -5.06
CA HIS A 234 19.57 3.25 -5.72
C HIS A 234 20.10 3.64 -7.12
N ALA A 235 21.36 3.30 -7.39
CA ALA A 235 22.03 3.70 -8.64
C ALA A 235 21.70 2.81 -9.84
N TYR A 236 21.42 1.51 -9.61
CA TYR A 236 21.15 0.51 -10.65
C TYR A 236 22.17 0.45 -11.80
N ALA A 237 23.44 0.82 -11.58
CA ALA A 237 24.45 0.91 -12.65
C ALA A 237 24.66 -0.42 -13.40
N ILE A 238 24.71 -1.54 -12.67
CA ILE A 238 24.87 -2.89 -13.24
C ILE A 238 23.68 -3.25 -14.11
N LEU A 239 22.45 -3.03 -13.61
CA LEU A 239 21.23 -3.34 -14.33
C LEU A 239 21.09 -2.48 -15.60
N LYS A 240 21.39 -1.18 -15.52
CA LYS A 240 21.40 -0.28 -16.69
C LYS A 240 22.35 -0.78 -17.77
N ARG A 241 23.59 -1.13 -17.40
CA ARG A 241 24.59 -1.66 -18.35
C ARG A 241 24.09 -2.93 -19.02
N LYS A 242 23.47 -3.84 -18.26
CA LYS A 242 22.87 -5.07 -18.80
C LYS A 242 21.76 -4.75 -19.82
N LEU A 243 20.81 -3.90 -19.45
CA LEU A 243 19.69 -3.49 -20.32
C LEU A 243 20.17 -2.86 -21.62
N PHE A 244 21.18 -1.98 -21.56
CA PHE A 244 21.77 -1.37 -22.76
C PHE A 244 22.40 -2.41 -23.69
N ASN A 245 23.14 -3.37 -23.14
CA ASN A 245 23.76 -4.44 -23.92
C ASN A 245 22.70 -5.34 -24.59
N ASP A 246 21.62 -5.65 -23.88
CA ASP A 246 20.54 -6.48 -24.40
C ASP A 246 19.81 -5.80 -25.57
N LEU A 247 19.60 -4.47 -25.51
CA LEU A 247 19.02 -3.71 -26.63
C LEU A 247 19.91 -3.71 -27.87
N ASN A 248 21.23 -3.56 -27.70
CA ASN A 248 22.15 -3.53 -28.83
C ASN A 248 22.23 -4.89 -29.55
N ARG A 249 22.03 -6.01 -28.84
CA ARG A 249 22.00 -7.34 -29.45
C ARG A 249 20.79 -7.56 -30.34
N THR A 250 19.63 -7.02 -29.97
CA THR A 250 18.39 -7.16 -30.75
C THR A 250 18.36 -6.36 -32.06
N HIS A 251 19.32 -5.47 -32.29
CA HIS A 251 19.45 -4.71 -33.54
C HIS A 251 20.42 -5.33 -34.56
N ILE A 252 21.12 -6.41 -34.20
CA ILE A 252 22.14 -7.07 -35.05
C ILE A 252 21.59 -8.39 -35.66
N SER A 253 20.38 -8.82 -35.24
CA SER A 253 19.64 -9.97 -35.78
C SER A 253 18.51 -9.52 -36.70
#